data_AF-A0A2V7VSE8-F1
#
_entry.id   AF-A0A2V7VSE8-F1
#
_cell.length_a   1.000
_cell.length_b   1.000
_cell.length_c   1.000
_cell.angle_alpha   90.00
_cell.angle_beta   90.00
_cell.angle_gamma   90.00
#
_symmetry.space_group_name_H-M   'P 1'
#
loop_
_entity.id
_entity.type
_entity.pdbx_description
1 polymer ?
#
loop_
_entity_poly.entity_id
_entity_poly.type
_entity_poly.pdbx_seq_one_letter_code
_entity_poly.pdbx_strand_id
1 'polypeptide(L)' 'MTRLDTLEAEIKKLSPAEFSQLRDWLLEQDWMQWDQQIEQDSASGKLDALFDEAERAHLAGKSTKF' A
#
# COMPACT_ATOMS: atom_id res chain seq x y z
N MET A 1 -23.61 -14.54 -13.60
CA MET A 1 -22.75 -14.86 -12.45
C MET A 1 -21.31 -14.73 -12.91
N THR A 2 -20.60 -13.75 -12.40
CA THR A 2 -19.20 -13.48 -12.72
C THR A 2 -18.27 -14.30 -11.83
N ARG A 3 -16.98 -14.36 -12.19
CA ARG A 3 -15.95 -14.94 -11.30
C ARG A 3 -15.93 -14.23 -9.93
N LEU A 4 -16.18 -12.92 -9.90
CA LEU A 4 -16.20 -12.13 -8.67
C LEU A 4 -17.41 -12.49 -7.81
N ASP A 5 -18.60 -12.60 -8.40
CA ASP A 5 -19.82 -12.96 -7.68
C ASP A 5 -19.67 -14.32 -6.97
N THR A 6 -19.04 -15.28 -7.64
CA THR A 6 -18.75 -16.61 -7.06
C THR A 6 -17.76 -16.49 -5.90
N LEU A 7 -16.69 -15.71 -6.05
CA LEU A 7 -15.71 -15.51 -4.99
C LEU A 7 -16.33 -14.84 -3.76
N GLU A 8 -17.16 -13.81 -3.94
CA GLU A 8 -17.89 -13.17 -2.85
C GLU A 8 -18.81 -14.14 -2.12
N ALA A 9 -19.46 -15.05 -2.85
CA ALA A 9 -20.31 -16.08 -2.25
C ALA A 9 -19.50 -17.09 -1.43
N GLU A 10 -18.29 -17.46 -1.85
CA GLU A 10 -17.40 -18.33 -1.08
C GLU A 10 -16.81 -17.62 0.14
N ILE A 11 -16.41 -16.34 0.02
CA ILE A 11 -15.92 -15.53 1.13
C ILE A 11 -16.97 -15.44 2.25
N LYS A 12 -18.25 -15.30 1.90
CA LYS A 12 -19.37 -15.26 2.88
C LYS A 12 -19.55 -16.56 3.66
N LYS A 13 -19.01 -17.68 3.18
CA LYS A 13 -19.11 -18.99 3.85
C LYS A 13 -17.94 -19.25 4.81
N LEU A 14 -16.91 -18.42 4.80
CA LEU A 14 -15.74 -18.58 5.65
C LEU A 14 -16.12 -18.44 7.13
N SER A 15 -15.47 -19.24 7.97
CA SER A 15 -15.46 -19.01 9.40
C SER A 15 -14.75 -17.68 9.73
N PRO A 16 -14.98 -17.11 10.92
CA PRO A 16 -14.27 -15.89 11.34
C PRO A 16 -12.74 -16.01 11.29
N ALA A 17 -12.19 -17.20 11.56
CA ALA A 17 -10.75 -17.46 11.51
C ALA A 17 -10.21 -17.46 10.07
N GLU A 18 -10.87 -18.17 9.16
CA GLU A 18 -10.51 -18.19 7.74
C GLU A 18 -10.66 -16.80 7.10
N PHE A 19 -11.71 -16.06 7.47
CA PHE A 19 -11.89 -14.68 7.01
C PHE A 19 -10.78 -13.76 7.51
N SER A 20 -10.31 -13.93 8.75
CA SER A 20 -9.16 -13.18 9.26
C SER A 20 -7.89 -13.47 8.46
N GLN A 21 -7.59 -14.75 8.20
CA GLN A 21 -6.43 -15.15 7.40
C GLN A 21 -6.50 -14.59 5.97
N LEU A 22 -7.68 -14.63 5.35
CA LEU A 22 -7.90 -14.03 4.03
C LEU A 22 -7.62 -12.52 4.04
N ARG A 23 -8.12 -11.81 5.06
CA ARG A 23 -7.90 -10.37 5.20
C ARG A 23 -6.42 -10.05 5.39
N ASP A 24 -5.71 -10.81 6.21
CA ASP A 24 -4.29 -10.58 6.46
C ASP A 24 -3.48 -10.80 5.17
N TRP A 25 -3.78 -11.86 4.42
CA TRP A 25 -3.18 -12.09 3.10
C TRP A 25 -3.51 -10.98 2.09
N LEU A 26 -4.75 -10.49 2.04
CA LEU A 26 -5.13 -9.37 1.15
C LEU A 26 -4.34 -8.10 1.48
N LEU A 27 -4.18 -7.77 2.77
CA LEU A 27 -3.37 -6.64 3.21
C LEU A 27 -1.92 -6.77 2.76
N GLU A 28 -1.33 -7.97 2.85
CA GLU A 28 0.03 -8.22 2.33
C GLU A 28 0.12 -7.97 0.82
N GLN A 29 -0.90 -8.38 0.04
CA GLN A 29 -0.91 -8.11 -1.40
C GLN A 29 -1.01 -6.61 -1.69
N ASP A 30 -1.84 -5.87 -0.96
CA ASP A 30 -1.97 -4.43 -1.11
C ASP A 30 -0.65 -3.72 -0.76
N TRP A 31 0.05 -4.18 0.30
CA TRP A 31 1.39 -3.67 0.64
C TRP A 31 2.40 -3.93 -0.47
N MET A 32 2.42 -5.13 -1.06
CA MET A 32 3.32 -5.44 -2.18
C MET A 32 3.05 -4.56 -3.41
N GLN A 33 1.77 -4.29 -3.72
CA GLN A 33 1.40 -3.38 -4.81
C GLN A 33 1.83 -1.95 -4.51
N TRP A 34 1.67 -1.51 -3.26
CA TRP A 34 2.07 -0.18 -2.83
C TRP A 34 3.59 0.03 -2.91
N ASP A 35 4.37 -0.95 -2.47
CA ASP A 35 5.84 -0.94 -2.61
C ASP A 35 6.24 -0.81 -4.07
N GLN A 36 5.68 -1.64 -4.95
CA GLN A 36 5.94 -1.59 -6.38
C GLN A 36 5.58 -0.22 -6.98
N GLN A 37 4.46 0.36 -6.56
CA GLN A 37 4.03 1.67 -7.04
C GLN A 37 4.98 2.78 -6.56
N ILE A 38 5.42 2.75 -5.30
CA ILE A 38 6.40 3.73 -4.78
C ILE A 38 7.70 3.64 -5.57
N GLU A 39 8.20 2.44 -5.84
CA GLU A 39 9.42 2.27 -6.63
C GLU A 39 9.29 2.87 -8.04
N GLN A 40 8.16 2.64 -8.71
CA GLN A 40 7.88 3.20 -10.04
C GLN A 40 7.73 4.73 -10.00
N ASP A 41 6.99 5.25 -9.02
CA ASP A 41 6.77 6.69 -8.85
C ASP A 41 8.09 7.39 -8.50
N SER A 42 8.96 6.76 -7.71
CA SER A 42 10.32 7.25 -7.44
C SER A 42 11.18 7.22 -8.70
N ALA A 43 11.19 6.13 -9.46
CA ALA A 43 12.00 6.00 -10.67
C ALA A 43 11.57 6.94 -11.80
N SER A 44 10.29 7.32 -11.83
CA SER A 44 9.75 8.26 -12.81
C SER A 44 9.92 9.74 -12.43
N GLY A 45 10.48 10.03 -11.24
CA GLY A 45 10.65 11.40 -10.73
C GLY A 45 9.36 12.05 -10.23
N LYS A 46 8.26 11.30 -10.13
CA LYS A 46 6.97 11.81 -9.67
C LYS A 46 7.01 12.27 -8.21
N LEU A 47 7.93 11.73 -7.42
CA LEU A 47 8.12 12.06 -6.01
C LEU A 47 9.19 13.16 -5.79
N ASP A 48 9.85 13.67 -6.83
CA ASP A 48 10.95 14.62 -6.72
C ASP A 48 10.54 15.90 -5.97
N ALA A 49 9.36 16.43 -6.27
CA ALA A 49 8.85 17.63 -5.61
C ALA A 49 8.68 17.45 -4.09
N LEU A 50 8.33 16.24 -3.63
CA LEU A 50 8.21 15.91 -2.21
C LEU A 50 9.59 15.80 -1.55
N PHE A 51 10.57 15.22 -2.25
CA PHE A 51 11.95 15.17 -1.77
C PHE A 51 12.55 16.57 -1.63
N ASP A 52 12.36 17.44 -2.63
CA ASP A 52 12.81 18.83 -2.59
C ASP A 52 12.17 19.61 -1.43
N GLU A 53 10.87 19.36 -1.17
CA GLU A 53 10.18 19.98 -0.03
C GLU A 53 10.74 19.50 1.31
N ALA A 54 10.94 18.19 1.44
CA ALA A 54 11.53 17.60 2.63
C ALA A 54 12.94 18.14 2.90
N GLU A 55 13.76 18.30 1.85
CA GLU A 55 15.09 18.90 1.96
C GLU A 55 15.03 20.35 2.42
N ARG A 56 14.19 21.18 1.80
CA ARG A 56 14.00 22.58 2.23
C ARG A 56 13.52 22.68 3.68
N ALA A 57 12.60 21.81 4.09
CA ALA A 57 12.10 21.78 5.46
C ALA A 57 13.21 21.40 6.45
N HIS A 58 14.05 20.42 6.11
CA HIS A 58 15.19 20.02 6.93
C HIS A 58 16.22 21.14 7.07
N LEU A 59 16.59 21.79 5.96
CA LEU A 59 17.50 22.95 5.97
C LEU A 59 16.94 24.13 6.77
N ALA A 60 15.62 24.27 6.83
CA ALA A 60 14.93 25.26 7.65
C ALA A 60 14.81 24.85 9.15
N GLY A 61 15.39 23.73 9.57
CA GLY A 61 15.35 23.25 10.95
C GLY A 61 14.00 22.69 11.39
N LYS A 62 13.13 22.33 10.44
CA LYS A 62 11.79 21.77 10.72
C LYS A 62 11.78 20.25 10.90
N SER A 63 12.93 19.60 10.75
CA SER A 63 13.12 18.18 11.05
C SER A 63 14.51 17.94 11.62
N THR A 64 14.67 16.86 12.39
CA THR A 64 15.96 16.41 12.90
C THR A 64 16.46 15.24 12.07
N LYS A 65 17.78 14.96 12.13
CA LYS A 65 18.29 13.67 11.65
C LYS A 65 17.72 12.55 12.52
N PHE A 66 17.46 11.40 11.90
CA PHE A 66 17.12 10.15 12.58
C PHE A 66 18.33 9.60 13.35
#